data_AF-X1UU35-F1
#
_entry.id   AF-X1UU35-F1
#
_cell.length_a   1.000
_cell.length_b   1.000
_cell.length_c   1.000
_cell.angle_alpha   90.00
_cell.angle_beta   90.00
_cell.angle_gamma   90.00
#
_symmetry.space_group_name_H-M   'P 1'
#
loop_
_entity.id
_entity.type
_entity.pdbx_description
1 polymer ?
#
loop_
_entity_poly.entity_id
_entity_poly.type
_entity_poly.pdbx_seq_one_letter_code
_entity_poly.pdbx_strand_id
1 'polypeptide(L)' 'GVSIPDNIMKRMEKAGESGQEEGIKIALEIIDSIKQKQGVSGIHLMTLGFESIVQRIITEAGLVTEKNNPFFSKQ' A
#
# COMPACT_ATOMS: atom_id res chain seq x y z
N GLY A 1 -5.19 18.58 -9.81
CA GLY A 1 -5.98 17.92 -8.75
C GLY A 1 -5.85 16.40 -8.89
N VAL A 2 -6.48 15.63 -8.01
CA VAL A 2 -6.57 14.16 -8.08
C VAL A 2 -8.01 13.78 -8.38
N SER A 3 -8.24 12.84 -9.31
CA SER A 3 -9.56 12.26 -9.58
C SER A 3 -9.67 10.92 -8.88
N ILE A 4 -10.75 10.71 -8.14
CA ILE A 4 -11.03 9.45 -7.44
C ILE A 4 -12.12 8.73 -8.25
N PRO A 5 -11.87 7.51 -8.74
CA PRO A 5 -12.88 6.72 -9.44
C PRO A 5 -14.12 6.45 -8.56
N ASP A 6 -15.32 6.49 -9.16
CA ASP A 6 -16.59 6.30 -8.45
C ASP A 6 -16.67 4.99 -7.66
N ASN A 7 -16.07 3.92 -8.18
CA ASN A 7 -16.04 2.63 -7.49
C ASN A 7 -15.22 2.68 -6.20
N ILE A 8 -14.13 3.46 -6.17
CA ILE A 8 -13.32 3.65 -4.97
C ILE A 8 -14.08 4.51 -3.96
N MET A 9 -14.74 5.57 -4.40
CA MET A 9 -15.57 6.41 -3.52
C MET A 9 -16.68 5.59 -2.84
N LYS A 10 -17.42 4.79 -3.60
CA LYS A 10 -18.47 3.89 -3.06
C LYS A 10 -17.93 2.86 -2.07
N ARG A 11 -16.73 2.31 -2.31
CA ARG A 11 -16.08 1.38 -1.36
C ARG A 11 -15.77 2.04 -0.04
N MET A 12 -15.21 3.25 -0.09
CA MET A 12 -14.88 4.02 1.11
C MET A 12 -16.13 4.44 1.89
N GLU A 13 -17.18 4.89 1.21
CA GLU A 13 -18.48 5.19 1.85
C GLU A 13 -19.07 3.96 2.55
N LYS A 14 -19.03 2.80 1.88
CA LYS A 14 -19.54 1.54 2.45
C LYS A 14 -18.70 1.04 3.63
N ALA A 15 -17.41 1.36 3.67
CA ALA A 15 -16.51 0.89 4.72
C ALA A 15 -16.80 1.53 6.10
N GLY A 16 -17.35 2.75 6.13
CA GLY A 16 -17.67 3.45 7.38
C GLY A 16 -16.48 3.50 8.33
N GLU A 17 -16.65 2.99 9.56
CA GLU A 17 -15.59 2.91 10.58
C GLU A 17 -14.40 2.03 10.15
N SER A 18 -14.59 1.11 9.21
CA SER A 18 -13.53 0.27 8.64
C SER A 18 -12.77 0.95 7.49
N GLY A 19 -12.96 2.26 7.27
CA GLY A 19 -12.35 3.00 6.17
C GLY A 19 -10.82 2.91 6.12
N GLN A 20 -10.15 2.83 7.28
CA GLN A 20 -8.70 2.64 7.33
C GLN A 20 -8.27 1.30 6.70
N GLU A 21 -8.94 0.22 7.08
CA GLU A 21 -8.65 -1.12 6.56
C GLU A 21 -8.98 -1.21 5.05
N GLU A 22 -10.07 -0.59 4.62
CA GLU A 22 -10.43 -0.53 3.20
C GLU A 22 -9.40 0.27 2.39
N GLY A 23 -8.91 1.39 2.92
CA GLY A 23 -7.84 2.16 2.29
C GLY A 23 -6.54 1.35 2.13
N ILE A 24 -6.18 0.56 3.14
CA ILE A 24 -5.02 -0.36 3.07
C ILE A 24 -5.24 -1.40 1.97
N LYS A 25 -6.41 -2.02 1.90
CA LYS A 25 -6.74 -2.99 0.84
C LYS A 25 -6.65 -2.37 -0.55
N ILE A 26 -7.23 -1.18 -0.75
CA ILE A 26 -7.13 -0.44 -2.02
C ILE A 26 -5.68 -0.16 -2.38
N ALA A 27 -4.85 0.27 -1.43
CA ALA A 27 -3.42 0.50 -1.66
C ALA A 27 -2.71 -0.79 -2.08
N LEU A 28 -2.96 -1.92 -1.41
CA LEU A 28 -2.38 -3.22 -1.74
C LEU A 28 -2.80 -3.70 -3.13
N GLU A 29 -4.08 -3.55 -3.49
CA GLU A 29 -4.60 -3.88 -4.84
C GLU A 29 -3.91 -3.05 -5.93
N ILE A 30 -3.75 -1.74 -5.69
CA ILE A 30 -3.04 -0.85 -6.62
C ILE A 30 -1.59 -1.30 -6.76
N ILE A 31 -0.89 -1.53 -5.65
CA ILE A 31 0.51 -1.97 -5.66
C ILE A 31 0.64 -3.28 -6.44
N ASP A 32 -0.22 -4.27 -6.18
CA ASP A 32 -0.17 -5.55 -6.88
C ASP A 32 -0.38 -5.39 -8.39
N SER A 33 -1.31 -4.52 -8.80
CA SER A 33 -1.59 -4.24 -10.21
C SER A 33 -0.44 -3.55 -10.95
N ILE A 34 0.46 -2.87 -10.25
CA ILE A 34 1.54 -2.09 -10.87
C ILE A 34 2.94 -2.66 -10.64
N LYS A 35 3.20 -3.39 -9.55
CA LYS A 35 4.55 -3.80 -9.15
C LYS A 35 5.25 -4.71 -10.16
N GLN A 36 4.50 -5.40 -11.02
CA GLN A 36 5.02 -6.27 -12.08
C GLN A 36 4.97 -5.63 -13.49
N LYS A 37 4.54 -4.37 -13.61
CA LYS A 37 4.47 -3.70 -14.92
C LYS A 37 5.87 -3.31 -15.41
N GLN A 38 6.12 -3.56 -16.70
CA GLN A 38 7.36 -3.14 -17.35
C GLN A 38 7.54 -1.62 -17.21
N GLY A 39 8.76 -1.19 -16.82
CA GLY A 39 9.10 0.21 -16.62
C GLY A 39 8.84 0.74 -15.20
N VAL A 40 8.23 -0.04 -14.32
CA VAL A 40 8.11 0.31 -12.89
C VAL A 40 9.35 -0.19 -12.14
N SER A 41 10.17 0.73 -11.64
CA SER A 41 11.40 0.40 -10.88
C SER A 41 11.23 0.45 -9.36
N GLY A 42 10.14 1.02 -8.86
CA GLY A 42 9.91 1.18 -7.43
C GLY A 42 8.60 1.90 -7.14
N ILE A 43 8.24 1.95 -5.85
CA ILE A 43 7.01 2.57 -5.36
C ILE A 43 7.39 3.56 -4.27
N HIS A 44 6.90 4.79 -4.39
CA HIS A 44 7.01 5.80 -3.32
C HIS A 44 5.73 5.77 -2.48
N LEU A 45 5.83 5.40 -1.20
CA LEU A 45 4.71 5.36 -0.27
C LEU A 45 4.67 6.63 0.57
N MET A 46 3.57 7.37 0.51
CA MET A 46 3.33 8.56 1.34
C MET A 46 2.35 8.20 2.46
N THR A 47 2.79 8.26 3.71
CA THR A 47 1.97 7.85 4.87
C THR A 47 1.36 8.98 5.67
N LEU A 48 1.67 10.24 5.33
CA LEU A 48 1.05 11.44 5.90
C LEU A 48 0.94 11.40 7.44
N GLY A 49 2.01 11.00 8.14
CA GLY A 49 2.05 10.94 9.61
C GLY A 49 1.57 9.62 10.22
N PHE A 50 1.35 8.58 9.40
CA PHE A 50 0.98 7.24 9.88
C PHE A 50 2.07 6.21 9.56
N GLU A 51 3.26 6.39 10.12
CA GLU A 51 4.45 5.58 9.80
C GLU A 51 4.31 4.12 10.24
N SER A 52 3.54 3.82 11.28
CA SER A 52 3.35 2.45 11.77
C SER A 52 2.67 1.53 10.75
N ILE A 53 1.94 2.07 9.77
CA ILE A 53 1.32 1.27 8.72
C ILE A 53 2.28 0.90 7.59
N VAL A 54 3.41 1.60 7.45
CA VAL A 54 4.38 1.36 6.38
C VAL A 54 4.82 -0.09 6.38
N GLN A 55 5.22 -0.61 7.54
CA GLN A 55 5.73 -1.97 7.68
C GLN A 55 4.69 -3.01 7.22
N ARG A 56 3.41 -2.78 7.55
CA ARG A 56 2.33 -3.66 7.13
C ARG A 56 2.16 -3.66 5.62
N ILE A 57 2.06 -2.48 5.01
CA ILE A 57 1.87 -2.33 3.56
C ILE A 57 3.02 -2.97 2.79
N ILE A 58 4.28 -2.68 3.15
CA ILE A 58 5.43 -3.23 2.40
C ILE A 58 5.54 -4.75 2.53
N THR A 59 5.14 -5.31 3.68
CA THR A 59 5.17 -6.75 3.93
C THR A 59 4.06 -7.45 3.15
N GLU A 60 2.82 -6.99 3.31
CA GLU A 60 1.66 -7.58 2.62
C GLU A 60 1.72 -7.40 1.10
N ALA A 61 2.31 -6.31 0.61
CA ALA A 61 2.54 -6.10 -0.82
C ALA A 61 3.66 -6.98 -1.41
N GLY A 62 4.46 -7.64 -0.56
CA GLY A 62 5.62 -8.43 -0.98
C GLY A 62 6.76 -7.56 -1.51
N LEU A 63 6.90 -6.32 -1.03
CA LEU A 63 7.97 -5.40 -1.43
C LEU A 63 9.26 -5.59 -0.62
N VAL A 64 9.18 -6.29 0.51
CA VAL A 64 10.34 -6.65 1.32
C VAL A 64 10.99 -7.91 0.73
N THR A 65 12.28 -7.82 0.39
CA THR A 65 13.12 -8.97 0.07
C THR A 65 14.19 -9.12 1.14
N GLU A 66 14.72 -10.33 1.36
CA GLU A 66 15.82 -10.56 2.34
C GLU A 66 17.00 -9.60 2.13
N LYS A 67 17.29 -9.22 0.88
CA LYS A 67 18.39 -8.33 0.52
C LYS A 67 18.20 -6.86 0.92
N ASN A 68 16.96 -6.41 1.08
CA ASN A 68 16.62 -5.01 1.36
C ASN A 68 15.81 -4.86 2.65
N ASN A 69 15.87 -5.84 3.55
CA ASN A 69 15.16 -5.81 4.81
C ASN A 69 16.06 -5.26 5.94
N PRO A 70 15.87 -4.00 6.38
CA PRO A 70 16.68 -3.41 7.45
C PRO A 70 16.49 -4.07 8.81
N PHE A 71 15.51 -4.96 8.96
CA PHE A 71 15.22 -5.71 10.18
C PHE A 71 15.80 -7.13 10.18
N PHE A 72 16.33 -7.61 9.05
CA PHE A 72 16.86 -8.99 8.91
C PHE A 72 18.35 -9.13 9.21
N SER A 73 19.04 -8.05 9.60
CA SER A 73 20.47 -8.08 9.94
C SER A 73 20.77 -8.47 11.40
N LYS A 74 19.82 -9.07 12.12
CA LYS A 74 20.00 -9.54 13.50
C LYS A 74 19.24 -10.84 13.79
N GLN A 75 19.76 -11.95 13.28
CA GLN A 75 19.77 -13.24 13.99
C GLN A 75 21.19 -13.76 14.00
#